data_AF-A0A7Z9GN92-F1
#
_entry.id   AF-A0A7Z9GN92-F1
#
_cell.length_a   1.000
_cell.length_b   1.000
_cell.length_c   1.000
_cell.angle_alpha   90.00
_cell.angle_beta   90.00
_cell.angle_gamma   90.00
#
_symmetry.space_group_name_H-M   'P 1'
#
loop_
_entity.id
_entity.type
_entity.pdbx_description
1 polymer ?
#
loop_
_entity_poly.entity_id
_entity_poly.type
_entity_poly.pdbx_seq_one_letter_code
_entity_poly.pdbx_strand_id
1 'polypeptide(L)'
;MAVTLSSGISIKEQIALLVELQETDMTTLSLREQKSQLPAPPAAVKRLIEQAQKAVTEATQLQKETQATWKNLESDLESQEASIQKSKGRLSELKTNKEYQAHLFEIDLAGKKRGQVEEQLLLIMDRAETVDQQVLNAKEEMVRQEAALEAALIKAEVTEADIDRELEVLSHSHERLARQLDEKLLAEYEQVRSSYS
;
A
#
# COMPACT_ATOMS: atom_id res chain seq x y z
N MET A 1 -67.29 13.71 -16.32
CA MET A 1 -66.78 13.19 -17.61
C MET A 1 -65.28 13.02 -17.45
N ALA A 2 -64.78 11.80 -17.53
CA ALA A 2 -63.35 11.57 -17.57
C ALA A 2 -62.83 12.16 -18.89
N VAL A 3 -62.00 13.19 -18.80
CA VAL A 3 -61.28 13.70 -19.97
C VAL A 3 -60.28 12.61 -20.32
N THR A 4 -60.56 11.87 -21.40
CA THR A 4 -59.69 10.83 -21.93
C THR A 4 -58.74 11.46 -22.93
N LEU A 5 -57.44 11.34 -22.69
CA LEU A 5 -56.41 11.69 -23.66
C LEU A 5 -56.28 10.56 -24.71
N SER A 6 -55.49 10.79 -25.76
CA SER A 6 -55.42 9.97 -26.99
C SER A 6 -55.07 8.49 -26.77
N SER A 7 -54.67 8.11 -25.56
CA SER A 7 -54.20 6.79 -25.14
C SER A 7 -55.27 5.92 -24.45
N GLY A 8 -56.50 6.39 -24.24
CA GLY A 8 -57.58 5.59 -23.61
C GLY A 8 -57.45 5.42 -22.09
N ILE A 9 -56.44 6.05 -21.48
CA ILE A 9 -56.14 6.06 -20.04
C ILE A 9 -56.64 7.39 -19.43
N SER A 10 -57.16 7.36 -18.21
CA SER A 10 -57.67 8.56 -17.55
C SER A 10 -56.54 9.51 -17.13
N ILE A 11 -56.81 10.83 -17.09
CA ILE A 11 -55.82 11.84 -16.62
C ILE A 11 -55.25 11.49 -15.24
N LYS A 12 -56.05 10.93 -14.34
CA LYS A 12 -55.60 10.54 -13.00
C LYS A 12 -54.56 9.43 -13.06
N GLU A 13 -54.73 8.47 -13.95
CA GLU A 13 -53.77 7.38 -14.19
C GLU A 13 -52.51 7.88 -14.88
N GLN A 14 -52.63 8.82 -15.84
CA GLN A 14 -51.47 9.47 -16.48
C GLN A 14 -50.62 10.27 -15.47
N ILE A 15 -51.25 10.98 -14.53
CA ILE A 15 -50.53 11.69 -13.45
C ILE A 15 -49.83 10.69 -12.52
N ALA A 16 -50.48 9.56 -12.17
CA ALA A 16 -49.85 8.54 -11.35
C ALA A 16 -48.61 7.94 -12.03
N LEU A 17 -48.69 7.64 -13.33
CA LEU A 17 -47.56 7.17 -14.13
C LEU A 17 -46.41 8.18 -14.21
N LEU A 18 -46.72 9.49 -14.30
CA LEU A 18 -45.71 10.55 -14.28
C LEU A 18 -44.99 10.64 -12.94
N VAL A 19 -45.70 10.45 -11.82
CA VAL A 19 -45.09 10.41 -10.49
C VAL A 19 -44.13 9.22 -10.37
N GLU A 20 -44.56 8.02 -10.79
CA GLU A 20 -43.70 6.83 -10.78
C GLU A 20 -42.47 6.98 -11.69
N LEU A 21 -42.63 7.63 -12.86
CA LEU A 21 -41.53 7.95 -13.76
C LEU A 21 -40.53 8.91 -13.09
N GLN A 22 -41.04 9.96 -12.43
CA GLN A 22 -40.22 10.91 -11.71
C GLN A 22 -39.46 10.28 -10.53
N GLU A 23 -40.10 9.39 -9.78
CA GLU A 23 -39.43 8.63 -8.70
C GLU A 23 -38.31 7.75 -9.24
N THR A 24 -38.54 7.09 -10.38
CA THR A 24 -37.52 6.28 -11.09
C THR A 24 -36.33 7.14 -11.52
N ASP A 25 -36.59 8.34 -12.07
CA ASP A 25 -35.56 9.27 -12.51
C ASP A 25 -34.76 9.87 -11.33
N MET A 26 -35.43 10.22 -10.23
CA MET A 26 -34.77 10.71 -9.02
C MET A 26 -33.87 9.65 -8.39
N THR A 27 -34.34 8.39 -8.37
CA THR A 27 -33.54 7.26 -7.89
C THR A 27 -32.32 7.04 -8.80
N THR A 28 -32.51 7.13 -10.11
CA THR A 28 -31.43 7.03 -11.11
C THR A 28 -30.37 8.11 -10.90
N LEU A 29 -30.77 9.37 -10.67
CA LEU A 29 -29.85 10.48 -10.39
C LEU A 29 -29.07 10.24 -9.09
N SER A 30 -29.76 9.81 -8.03
CA SER A 30 -29.12 9.47 -6.74
C SER A 30 -28.09 8.35 -6.89
N LEU A 31 -28.41 7.29 -7.63
CA LEU A 31 -27.49 6.16 -7.86
C LEU A 31 -26.29 6.56 -8.73
N ARG A 32 -26.50 7.41 -9.75
CA ARG A 32 -25.39 7.96 -10.56
C ARG A 32 -24.47 8.85 -9.72
N GLU A 33 -25.03 9.67 -8.85
CA GLU A 33 -24.26 10.48 -7.90
C GLU A 33 -23.45 9.58 -6.95
N GLN A 34 -24.08 8.57 -6.35
CA GLN A 34 -23.41 7.58 -5.50
C GLN A 34 -22.28 6.86 -6.25
N LYS A 35 -22.52 6.44 -7.51
CA LYS A 35 -21.50 5.84 -8.37
C LYS A 35 -20.34 6.79 -8.63
N SER A 36 -20.61 8.07 -8.89
CA SER A 36 -19.57 9.09 -9.10
C SER A 36 -18.73 9.37 -7.84
N GLN A 37 -19.33 9.14 -6.66
CA GLN A 37 -18.68 9.27 -5.37
C GLN A 37 -17.96 7.99 -4.92
N LEU A 38 -18.06 6.89 -5.68
CA LEU A 38 -17.31 5.67 -5.35
C LEU A 38 -15.81 6.02 -5.34
N PRO A 39 -15.10 5.59 -4.28
CA PRO A 39 -13.72 5.99 -4.11
C PRO A 39 -12.87 5.37 -5.23
N ALA A 40 -12.29 6.23 -6.07
CA ALA A 40 -11.08 5.86 -6.79
C ALA A 40 -10.01 5.45 -5.76
N PRO A 41 -9.10 4.49 -6.05
CA PRO A 41 -8.07 4.07 -5.11
C PRO A 41 -7.40 5.33 -4.54
N PRO A 42 -7.57 5.62 -3.22
CA PRO A 42 -7.30 6.95 -2.72
C PRO A 42 -5.84 7.29 -3.03
N ALA A 43 -5.57 8.46 -3.59
CA ALA A 43 -4.20 8.91 -3.79
C ALA A 43 -3.40 8.82 -2.47
N ALA A 44 -4.07 8.93 -1.33
CA ALA A 44 -3.52 8.66 -0.01
C ALA A 44 -3.06 7.20 0.19
N VAL A 45 -3.86 6.19 -0.19
CA VAL A 45 -3.49 4.77 -0.05
C VAL A 45 -2.33 4.40 -0.99
N LYS A 46 -2.35 4.90 -2.23
CA LYS A 46 -1.22 4.74 -3.15
C LYS A 46 0.08 5.34 -2.58
N ARG A 47 -0.01 6.55 -2.01
CA ARG A 47 1.13 7.17 -1.31
C ARG A 47 1.60 6.37 -0.11
N LEU A 48 0.70 5.77 0.67
CA LEU A 48 1.07 4.92 1.81
C LEU A 48 1.82 3.66 1.35
N ILE A 49 1.40 3.03 0.27
CA ILE A 49 2.10 1.88 -0.32
C ILE A 49 3.47 2.31 -0.86
N GLU A 50 3.56 3.42 -1.58
CA GLU A 50 4.84 3.97 -2.05
C GLU A 50 5.80 4.26 -0.89
N GLN A 51 5.28 4.81 0.21
CA GLN A 51 6.06 5.05 1.44
C GLN A 51 6.51 3.73 2.09
N ALA A 52 5.64 2.74 2.19
CA ALA A 52 5.98 1.41 2.72
C ALA A 52 7.04 0.72 1.85
N GLN A 53 6.90 0.78 0.53
CA GLN A 53 7.88 0.23 -0.42
C GLN A 53 9.24 0.93 -0.29
N LYS A 54 9.23 2.26 -0.12
CA LYS A 54 10.45 3.01 0.14
C LYS A 54 11.11 2.59 1.46
N ALA A 55 10.32 2.43 2.53
CA ALA A 55 10.83 1.97 3.82
C ALA A 55 11.45 0.56 3.74
N VAL A 56 10.82 -0.38 3.02
CA VAL A 56 11.39 -1.72 2.77
C VAL A 56 12.71 -1.63 2.03
N THR A 57 12.78 -0.76 1.01
CA THR A 57 13.99 -0.57 0.20
C THR A 57 15.14 -0.02 1.05
N GLU A 58 14.87 1.03 1.84
CA GLU A 58 15.85 1.65 2.73
C GLU A 58 16.33 0.67 3.81
N ALA A 59 15.42 -0.06 4.45
CA ALA A 59 15.76 -1.07 5.46
C ALA A 59 16.61 -2.21 4.86
N THR A 60 16.26 -2.68 3.65
CA THR A 60 17.01 -3.74 2.97
C THR A 60 18.40 -3.26 2.54
N GLN A 61 18.53 -2.00 2.13
CA GLN A 61 19.82 -1.41 1.79
C GLN A 61 20.71 -1.31 3.02
N LEU A 62 20.17 -0.82 4.14
CA LEU A 62 20.85 -0.77 5.42
C LEU A 62 21.27 -2.16 5.92
N GLN A 63 20.43 -3.19 5.70
CA GLN A 63 20.75 -4.58 6.02
C GLN A 63 21.99 -5.06 5.27
N LYS A 64 22.04 -4.80 3.95
CA LYS A 64 23.19 -5.16 3.11
C LYS A 64 24.47 -4.47 3.56
N GLU A 65 24.39 -3.17 3.87
CA GLU A 65 25.52 -2.40 4.36
C GLU A 65 26.02 -2.92 5.71
N THR A 66 25.10 -3.21 6.63
CA THR A 66 25.41 -3.77 7.95
C THR A 66 26.08 -5.13 7.83
N GLN A 67 25.57 -6.00 6.95
CA GLN A 67 26.14 -7.32 6.71
C GLN A 67 27.52 -7.26 6.01
N ALA A 68 27.74 -6.28 5.14
CA ALA A 68 29.05 -6.04 4.53
C ALA A 68 30.07 -5.58 5.58
N THR A 69 29.70 -4.63 6.44
CA THR A 69 30.55 -4.19 7.55
C THR A 69 30.86 -5.33 8.50
N TRP A 70 29.86 -6.16 8.84
CA TRP A 70 30.06 -7.34 9.67
C TRP A 70 31.11 -8.30 9.08
N LYS A 71 30.97 -8.69 7.82
CA LYS A 71 31.96 -9.57 7.14
C LYS A 71 33.36 -8.97 7.09
N ASN A 72 33.46 -7.66 6.91
CA ASN A 72 34.75 -6.97 6.91
C ASN A 72 35.42 -7.00 8.29
N LEU A 73 34.65 -6.80 9.37
CA LEU A 73 35.15 -6.89 10.74
C LEU A 73 35.56 -8.32 11.11
N GLU A 74 34.80 -9.32 10.67
CA GLU A 74 35.14 -10.74 10.85
C GLU A 74 36.47 -11.08 10.15
N SER A 75 36.66 -10.62 8.91
CA SER A 75 37.92 -10.82 8.18
C SER A 75 39.11 -10.07 8.79
N ASP A 76 38.91 -8.84 9.29
CA ASP A 76 39.96 -8.10 10.00
C ASP A 76 40.34 -8.81 11.32
N LEU A 77 39.35 -9.32 12.06
CA LEU A 77 39.58 -10.09 13.28
C LEU A 77 40.43 -11.34 13.01
N GLU A 78 40.08 -12.12 11.99
CA GLU A 78 40.84 -13.32 11.59
C GLU A 78 42.29 -12.97 11.20
N SER A 79 42.46 -11.91 10.40
CA SER A 79 43.78 -11.41 9.98
C SER A 79 44.63 -10.97 11.17
N GLN A 80 44.03 -10.25 12.13
CA GLN A 80 44.73 -9.80 13.33
C GLN A 80 45.12 -10.97 14.23
N GLU A 81 44.24 -11.96 14.42
CA GLU A 81 44.55 -13.16 15.20
C GLU A 81 45.70 -13.95 14.54
N ALA A 82 45.66 -14.15 13.22
CA ALA A 82 46.74 -14.81 12.49
C ALA A 82 48.08 -14.07 12.61
N SER A 83 48.06 -12.73 12.53
CA SER A 83 49.24 -11.89 12.70
C SER A 83 49.83 -11.98 14.12
N ILE A 84 48.96 -11.97 15.15
CA ILE A 84 49.35 -12.14 16.55
C ILE A 84 49.99 -13.51 16.77
N GLN A 85 49.38 -14.59 16.27
CA GLN A 85 49.92 -15.95 16.40
C GLN A 85 51.28 -16.09 15.72
N LYS A 86 51.44 -15.53 14.50
CA LYS A 86 52.73 -15.49 13.81
C LYS A 86 53.79 -14.72 14.60
N SER A 87 53.40 -13.58 15.19
CA SER A 87 54.32 -12.75 15.98
C SER A 87 54.75 -13.45 17.27
N LYS A 88 53.83 -14.15 17.95
CA LYS A 88 54.13 -15.00 19.11
C LYS A 88 55.11 -16.13 18.76
N GLY A 89 54.95 -16.76 17.59
CA GLY A 89 55.86 -17.82 17.12
C GLY A 89 57.31 -17.38 16.92
N ARG A 90 57.54 -16.09 16.62
CA ARG A 90 58.89 -15.54 16.40
C ARG A 90 59.63 -15.15 17.69
N LEU A 91 58.94 -15.15 18.84
CA LEU A 91 59.55 -14.81 20.14
C LEU A 91 60.74 -15.71 20.48
N SER A 92 60.72 -16.99 20.07
CA SER A 92 61.80 -17.95 20.31
C SER A 92 63.05 -17.71 19.46
N GLU A 93 62.98 -16.87 18.42
CA GLU A 93 64.09 -16.58 17.51
C GLU A 93 64.94 -15.39 17.99
N LEU A 94 64.45 -14.62 18.98
CA LEU A 94 65.06 -13.40 19.47
C LEU A 94 66.17 -13.70 20.49
N LYS A 95 67.35 -13.11 20.29
CA LYS A 95 68.56 -13.44 21.05
C LYS A 95 68.87 -12.45 22.16
N THR A 96 68.35 -11.23 22.08
CA THR A 96 68.58 -10.20 23.09
C THR A 96 67.32 -9.90 23.89
N ASN A 97 67.49 -9.62 25.19
CA ASN A 97 66.37 -9.25 26.06
C ASN A 97 65.65 -7.98 25.57
N LYS A 98 66.40 -7.02 25.01
CA LYS A 98 65.83 -5.78 24.47
C LYS A 98 64.91 -6.03 23.28
N GLU A 99 65.30 -6.87 22.33
CA GLU A 99 64.46 -7.26 21.19
C GLU A 99 63.22 -8.05 21.65
N TYR A 100 63.40 -8.94 22.63
CA TYR A 100 62.31 -9.72 23.20
C TYR A 100 61.23 -8.83 23.84
N GLN A 101 61.62 -7.86 24.68
CA GLN A 101 60.69 -6.93 25.31
C GLN A 101 60.00 -6.01 24.29
N ALA A 102 60.72 -5.55 23.27
CA ALA A 102 60.13 -4.74 22.20
C ALA A 102 59.05 -5.53 21.43
N HIS A 103 59.34 -6.78 21.07
CA HIS A 103 58.37 -7.63 20.38
C HIS A 103 57.17 -8.02 21.26
N LEU A 104 57.35 -8.24 22.56
CA LEU A 104 56.22 -8.44 23.48
C LEU A 104 55.30 -7.22 23.51
N PHE A 105 55.85 -6.01 23.50
CA PHE A 105 55.06 -4.79 23.44
C PHE A 105 54.27 -4.66 22.12
N GLU A 106 54.88 -5.03 20.99
CA GLU A 106 54.18 -5.07 19.70
C GLU A 106 53.01 -6.07 19.71
N ILE A 107 53.20 -7.24 20.32
CA ILE A 107 52.12 -8.25 20.47
C ILE A 107 50.99 -7.73 21.37
N ASP A 108 51.32 -7.04 22.47
CA ASP A 108 50.31 -6.42 23.34
C ASP A 108 49.51 -5.33 22.61
N LEU A 109 50.19 -4.48 21.83
CA LEU A 109 49.52 -3.45 21.03
C LEU A 109 48.60 -4.07 19.97
N ALA A 110 49.05 -5.13 19.29
CA ALA A 110 48.22 -5.88 18.35
C ALA A 110 47.01 -6.53 19.06
N GLY A 111 47.19 -7.08 20.25
CA GLY A 111 46.12 -7.63 21.08
C GLY A 111 45.06 -6.59 21.46
N LYS A 112 45.48 -5.37 21.81
CA LYS A 112 44.55 -4.26 22.07
C LYS A 112 43.74 -3.89 20.83
N LYS A 113 44.39 -3.83 19.66
CA LYS A 113 43.69 -3.55 18.39
C LYS A 113 42.68 -4.66 18.07
N ARG A 114 43.03 -5.92 18.30
CA ARG A 114 42.11 -7.05 18.14
C ARG A 114 40.89 -6.90 19.04
N GLY A 115 41.10 -6.55 20.31
CA GLY A 115 40.01 -6.30 21.25
C GLY A 115 39.06 -5.18 20.79
N GLN A 116 39.58 -4.12 20.16
CA GLN A 116 38.73 -3.07 19.57
C GLN A 116 37.88 -3.58 18.40
N VAL A 117 38.42 -4.48 17.57
CA VAL A 117 37.66 -5.11 16.48
C VAL A 117 36.59 -6.04 17.05
N GLU A 118 36.89 -6.80 18.10
CA GLU A 118 35.91 -7.65 18.81
C GLU A 118 34.74 -6.83 19.37
N GLU A 119 35.02 -5.68 19.99
CA GLU A 119 33.98 -4.78 20.50
C GLU A 119 33.11 -4.23 19.36
N GLN A 120 33.72 -3.81 18.24
CA GLN A 120 32.98 -3.37 17.05
C GLN A 120 32.16 -4.50 16.44
N LEU A 121 32.65 -5.74 16.49
CA LEU A 121 31.95 -6.92 16.00
C LEU A 121 30.68 -7.20 16.82
N LEU A 122 30.74 -7.07 18.14
CA LEU A 122 29.56 -7.19 19.00
C LEU A 122 28.52 -6.11 18.67
N LEU A 123 28.96 -4.86 18.54
CA LEU A 123 28.06 -3.75 18.21
C LEU A 123 27.39 -3.92 16.84
N ILE A 124 28.10 -4.40 15.83
CA ILE A 124 27.52 -4.62 14.50
C ILE A 124 26.56 -5.82 14.49
N MET A 125 26.77 -6.82 15.33
CA MET A 125 25.85 -7.96 15.48
C MET A 125 24.50 -7.51 16.08
N ASP A 126 24.52 -6.72 17.15
CA ASP A 126 23.29 -6.14 17.74
C ASP A 126 22.57 -5.23 16.72
N ARG A 127 23.35 -4.47 15.94
CA ARG A 127 22.81 -3.64 14.87
C ARG A 127 22.17 -4.48 13.76
N ALA A 128 22.80 -5.60 13.38
CA ALA A 128 22.27 -6.51 12.37
C ALA A 128 20.92 -7.08 12.80
N GLU A 129 20.80 -7.56 14.04
CA GLU A 129 19.51 -8.06 14.57
C GLU A 129 18.43 -6.97 14.55
N THR A 130 18.78 -5.76 14.97
CA THR A 130 17.85 -4.61 14.92
C THR A 130 17.39 -4.31 13.49
N VAL A 131 18.32 -4.33 12.53
CA VAL A 131 18.01 -4.03 11.12
C VAL A 131 17.21 -5.16 10.48
N ASP A 132 17.49 -6.42 10.81
CA ASP A 132 16.70 -7.57 10.37
C ASP A 132 15.25 -7.46 10.84
N GLN A 133 15.03 -7.07 12.10
CA GLN A 133 13.69 -6.80 12.62
C GLN A 133 13.01 -5.61 11.92
N GLN A 134 13.76 -4.56 11.58
CA GLN A 134 13.23 -3.42 10.82
C GLN A 134 12.77 -3.85 9.41
N VAL A 135 13.55 -4.69 8.73
CA VAL A 135 13.18 -5.24 7.41
C VAL A 135 11.91 -6.08 7.52
N LEU A 136 11.81 -6.95 8.54
CA LEU A 136 10.62 -7.77 8.75
C LEU A 136 9.38 -6.89 8.97
N ASN A 137 9.45 -5.96 9.91
CA ASN A 137 8.33 -5.06 10.23
C ASN A 137 7.91 -4.21 9.03
N ALA A 138 8.86 -3.69 8.25
CA ALA A 138 8.55 -2.91 7.06
C ALA A 138 7.83 -3.75 5.99
N LYS A 139 8.23 -5.01 5.80
CA LYS A 139 7.58 -5.93 4.86
C LYS A 139 6.18 -6.31 5.33
N GLU A 140 6.01 -6.62 6.61
CA GLU A 140 4.69 -6.93 7.18
C GLU A 140 3.73 -5.75 7.02
N GLU A 141 4.21 -4.53 7.24
CA GLU A 141 3.39 -3.33 7.06
C GLU A 141 3.04 -3.11 5.59
N MET A 142 3.98 -3.32 4.66
CA MET A 142 3.70 -3.23 3.23
C MET A 142 2.59 -4.20 2.81
N VAL A 143 2.69 -5.47 3.21
CA VAL A 143 1.67 -6.50 2.93
C VAL A 143 0.32 -6.13 3.53
N ARG A 144 0.30 -5.58 4.76
CA ARG A 144 -0.93 -5.12 5.41
C ARG A 144 -1.60 -3.99 4.61
N GLN A 145 -0.82 -3.02 4.12
CA GLN A 145 -1.34 -1.90 3.35
C GLN A 145 -1.83 -2.33 1.96
N GLU A 146 -1.12 -3.26 1.30
CA GLU A 146 -1.55 -3.85 0.03
C GLU A 146 -2.87 -4.61 0.17
N ALA A 147 -2.98 -5.47 1.18
CA ALA A 147 -4.21 -6.22 1.45
C ALA A 147 -5.40 -5.28 1.77
N ALA A 148 -5.17 -4.19 2.51
CA ALA A 148 -6.19 -3.20 2.79
C ALA A 148 -6.67 -2.47 1.52
N LEU A 149 -5.74 -2.15 0.61
CA LEU A 149 -6.09 -1.57 -0.68
C LEU A 149 -6.89 -2.53 -1.55
N GLU A 150 -6.45 -3.78 -1.65
CA GLU A 150 -7.14 -4.81 -2.43
C GLU A 150 -8.57 -5.03 -1.92
N ALA A 151 -8.76 -5.15 -0.61
CA ALA A 151 -10.08 -5.26 -0.01
C ALA A 151 -10.98 -4.04 -0.30
N ALA A 152 -10.41 -2.82 -0.28
CA ALA A 152 -11.14 -1.61 -0.60
C ALA A 152 -11.54 -1.54 -2.09
N LEU A 153 -10.65 -1.97 -2.99
CA LEU A 153 -10.92 -2.04 -4.43
C LEU A 153 -12.02 -3.06 -4.74
N ILE A 154 -11.92 -4.28 -4.20
CA ILE A 154 -12.95 -5.31 -4.38
C ILE A 154 -14.31 -4.80 -3.87
N LYS A 155 -14.34 -4.14 -2.71
CA LYS A 155 -15.58 -3.56 -2.19
C LYS A 155 -16.16 -2.49 -3.12
N ALA A 156 -15.31 -1.62 -3.67
CA ALA A 156 -15.74 -0.60 -4.62
C ALA A 156 -16.29 -1.22 -5.92
N GLU A 157 -15.62 -2.23 -6.47
CA GLU A 157 -16.06 -2.96 -7.67
C GLU A 157 -17.40 -3.67 -7.46
N VAL A 158 -17.58 -4.34 -6.32
CA VAL A 158 -18.86 -4.99 -5.98
C VAL A 158 -19.98 -3.95 -5.86
N THR A 159 -19.71 -2.82 -5.20
CA THR A 159 -20.70 -1.75 -5.04
C THR A 159 -21.04 -1.13 -6.40
N GLU A 160 -20.05 -0.92 -7.27
CA GLU A 160 -20.27 -0.42 -8.62
C GLU A 160 -21.15 -1.38 -9.44
N ALA A 161 -20.86 -2.68 -9.40
CA ALA A 161 -21.62 -3.70 -10.10
C ALA A 161 -23.09 -3.78 -9.61
N ASP A 162 -23.33 -3.60 -8.31
CA ASP A 162 -24.68 -3.57 -7.75
C ASP A 162 -25.44 -2.32 -8.18
N ILE A 163 -24.79 -1.14 -8.18
CA ILE A 163 -25.39 0.09 -8.71
C ILE A 163 -25.71 -0.05 -10.20
N ASP A 164 -24.83 -0.65 -10.99
CA ASP A 164 -25.07 -0.83 -12.44
C ASP A 164 -26.26 -1.75 -12.72
N ARG A 165 -26.42 -2.83 -11.94
CA ARG A 165 -27.60 -3.69 -12.01
C ARG A 165 -28.87 -2.92 -11.66
N GLU A 166 -28.84 -2.10 -10.62
CA GLU A 166 -30.00 -1.31 -10.21
C GLU A 166 -30.36 -0.25 -11.26
N LEU A 167 -29.36 0.43 -11.83
CA LEU A 167 -29.55 1.36 -12.94
C LEU A 167 -30.14 0.69 -14.18
N GLU A 168 -29.73 -0.54 -14.49
CA GLU A 168 -30.31 -1.32 -15.58
C GLU A 168 -31.79 -1.63 -15.32
N VAL A 169 -32.15 -2.07 -14.10
CA VAL A 169 -33.54 -2.30 -13.71
C VAL A 169 -34.39 -1.02 -13.81
N LEU A 170 -33.86 0.10 -13.32
CA LEU A 170 -34.54 1.39 -13.39
C LEU A 170 -34.71 1.87 -14.84
N SER A 171 -33.72 1.64 -15.71
CA SER A 171 -33.83 1.94 -17.14
C SER A 171 -34.97 1.17 -17.81
N HIS A 172 -35.09 -0.13 -17.52
CA HIS A 172 -36.21 -0.94 -18.03
C HIS A 172 -37.56 -0.49 -17.46
N SER A 173 -37.60 -0.08 -16.18
CA SER A 173 -38.80 0.48 -15.56
C SER A 173 -39.21 1.81 -16.22
N HIS A 174 -38.23 2.69 -16.46
CA HIS A 174 -38.42 3.97 -17.16
C HIS A 174 -39.02 3.76 -18.56
N GLU A 175 -38.42 2.88 -19.37
CA GLU A 175 -38.94 2.58 -20.71
C GLU A 175 -40.37 2.04 -20.68
N ARG A 176 -40.67 1.16 -19.72
CA ARG A 176 -42.02 0.58 -19.57
C ARG A 176 -43.05 1.65 -19.21
N LEU A 177 -42.73 2.54 -18.28
CA LEU A 177 -43.59 3.64 -17.85
C LEU A 177 -43.78 4.67 -18.97
N ALA A 178 -42.69 5.03 -19.68
CA ALA A 178 -42.72 5.95 -20.80
C ALA A 178 -43.65 5.48 -21.94
N ARG A 179 -43.66 4.17 -22.25
CA ARG A 179 -44.56 3.58 -23.26
C ARG A 179 -46.05 3.64 -22.89
N GLN A 180 -46.38 3.84 -21.62
CA GLN A 180 -47.77 3.92 -21.12
C GLN A 180 -48.28 5.37 -21.01
N LEU A 181 -47.39 6.35 -21.15
CA LEU A 181 -47.72 7.77 -21.10
C LEU A 181 -48.15 8.30 -22.47
N ASP A 182 -49.02 9.32 -22.46
CA ASP A 182 -49.34 10.10 -23.67
C ASP A 182 -48.08 10.84 -24.15
N GLU A 183 -47.84 10.80 -25.46
CA GLU A 183 -46.63 11.34 -26.09
C GLU A 183 -46.42 12.83 -25.79
N LYS A 184 -47.50 13.62 -25.69
CA LYS A 184 -47.39 15.06 -25.37
C LYS A 184 -47.01 15.29 -23.91
N LEU A 185 -47.58 14.51 -22.99
CA LEU A 185 -47.27 14.60 -21.56
C LEU A 185 -45.83 14.17 -21.28
N LEU A 186 -45.36 13.12 -21.95
CA LEU A 186 -43.97 12.67 -21.84
C LEU A 186 -43.01 13.76 -22.36
N ALA A 187 -43.30 14.37 -23.51
CA ALA A 187 -42.46 15.44 -24.07
C ALA A 187 -42.38 16.67 -23.16
N GLU A 188 -43.50 17.10 -22.57
CA GLU A 188 -43.52 18.20 -21.58
C GLU A 188 -42.70 17.85 -20.33
N TYR A 189 -42.85 16.62 -19.83
CA TYR A 189 -42.08 16.14 -18.68
C TYR A 189 -40.57 16.14 -18.95
N GLU A 190 -40.13 15.60 -20.10
CA GLU A 190 -38.71 15.54 -20.46
C GLU A 190 -38.08 16.93 -20.66
N GLN A 191 -38.84 17.86 -21.22
CA GLN A 191 -38.42 19.26 -21.35
C GLN A 191 -38.19 19.92 -19.99
N VAL A 192 -39.07 19.66 -19.02
CA VAL A 192 -38.89 20.16 -17.64
C VAL A 192 -37.69 19.45 -17.01
N ARG A 193 -37.61 18.12 -17.08
CA ARG A 193 -36.52 17.33 -16.47
C ARG A 193 -35.14 17.80 -16.93
N SER A 194 -34.95 17.96 -18.24
CA SER A 194 -33.68 18.44 -18.83
C SER A 194 -33.31 19.87 -18.45
N SER A 195 -34.26 20.67 -17.98
CA SER A 195 -34.00 22.04 -17.49
C SER A 195 -33.54 22.08 -16.02
N TYR A 196 -33.68 20.97 -15.29
CA TYR A 196 -33.34 20.86 -13.85
C TYR A 196 -32.29 19.77 -13.53
N SER A 197 -31.89 18.95 -14.51
CA SER A 197 -30.79 17.97 -14.43
C SER A 197 -29.45 18.58 -14.79
#